data_AF-A0A7C1YV31-F1
#
_entry.id   AF-A0A7C1YV31-F1
#
_cell.length_a   1.000
_cell.length_b   1.000
_cell.length_c   1.000
_cell.angle_alpha   90.00
_cell.angle_beta   90.00
_cell.angle_gamma   90.00
#
_symmetry.space_group_name_H-M   'P 1'
#
loop_
_entity.id
_entity.type
_entity.pdbx_description
1 polymer ?
#
loop_
_entity_poly.entity_id
_entity_poly.type
_entity_poly.pdbx_seq_one_letter_code
_entity_poly.pdbx_strand_id
1 'polypeptide(L)'
;MKDFLFRDSLESLDPAVAHLIELEAERQARKLIMIPSESYTSRAVREALGSVFTNIYAEGYPLPETRWMAEGQILDYEAQMAF
;
A
#
# COMPACT_ATOMS: atom_id res chain seq x y z
N MET A 1 23.87 -10.89 6.29
CA MET A 1 23.20 -11.09 7.60
C MET A 1 21.83 -11.65 7.30
N LYS A 2 21.47 -12.86 7.77
CA LYS A 2 20.08 -13.35 7.69
C LYS A 2 19.31 -12.58 8.77
N ASP A 3 18.45 -11.65 8.37
CA ASP A 3 17.50 -11.03 9.29
C ASP A 3 16.22 -11.86 9.36
N PHE A 4 15.35 -11.52 10.31
CA PHE A 4 14.09 -12.23 10.58
C PHE A 4 12.94 -11.76 9.67
N LEU A 5 13.24 -11.02 8.61
CA LEU A 5 12.22 -10.47 7.71
C LEU A 5 12.01 -11.43 6.53
N PHE A 6 10.75 -11.78 6.28
CA PHE A 6 10.37 -12.50 5.07
C PHE A 6 10.43 -11.53 3.89
N ARG A 7 11.42 -11.72 3.02
CA ARG A 7 11.63 -10.90 1.81
C ARG A 7 11.30 -11.64 0.51
N ASP A 8 10.95 -12.90 0.62
CA ASP A 8 10.59 -13.72 -0.53
C ASP A 8 9.28 -13.22 -1.15
N SER A 9 9.07 -13.50 -2.43
CA SER A 9 7.81 -13.17 -3.09
C SER A 9 6.66 -14.00 -2.51
N LEU A 10 5.42 -13.51 -2.67
CA LEU A 10 4.22 -14.27 -2.29
C LEU A 10 4.19 -15.64 -2.98
N GLU A 11 4.59 -15.72 -4.25
CA GLU A 11 4.65 -16.98 -5.00
C GLU A 11 5.63 -17.99 -4.39
N SER A 12 6.78 -17.52 -3.88
CA SER A 12 7.75 -18.40 -3.23
C SER A 12 7.31 -18.86 -1.83
N LEU A 13 6.57 -18.02 -1.10
CA LEU A 13 6.11 -18.32 0.25
C LEU A 13 4.79 -19.12 0.25
N ASP A 14 3.87 -18.75 -0.62
CA ASP A 14 2.53 -19.31 -0.78
C ASP A 14 2.10 -19.30 -2.26
N PRO A 15 2.53 -20.31 -3.05
CA PRO A 15 2.18 -20.40 -4.47
C PRO A 15 0.68 -20.61 -4.69
N ALA A 16 -0.05 -21.16 -3.71
CA ALA A 16 -1.48 -21.40 -3.84
C ALA A 16 -2.27 -20.08 -3.80
N VAL A 17 -1.93 -19.18 -2.87
CA VAL A 17 -2.54 -17.84 -2.81
C VAL A 17 -2.14 -16.99 -4.01
N ALA A 18 -0.87 -17.06 -4.44
CA ALA A 18 -0.42 -16.37 -5.65
C ALA A 18 -1.26 -16.78 -6.88
N HIS A 19 -1.45 -18.09 -7.08
CA HIS A 19 -2.27 -18.60 -8.18
C HIS A 19 -3.74 -18.18 -8.07
N LEU A 20 -4.32 -18.17 -6.87
CA LEU A 20 -5.69 -17.70 -6.67
C LEU A 20 -5.87 -16.23 -7.06
N ILE A 21 -4.90 -15.37 -6.75
CA ILE A 21 -4.92 -13.96 -7.13
C ILE A 21 -4.91 -13.80 -8.66
N GLU A 22 -4.11 -14.60 -9.37
CA GLU A 22 -4.05 -14.58 -10.84
C GLU A 22 -5.40 -14.98 -11.47
N LEU A 23 -6.01 -16.05 -10.97
CA LEU A 23 -7.33 -16.50 -11.42
C LEU A 23 -8.40 -15.41 -11.22
N GLU A 24 -8.38 -14.72 -10.09
CA GLU A 24 -9.31 -13.62 -9.83
C GLU A 24 -9.04 -12.41 -10.72
N ALA A 25 -7.77 -12.06 -10.95
CA ALA A 25 -7.41 -10.98 -11.87
C ALA A 25 -7.90 -11.28 -13.30
N GLU A 26 -7.75 -12.51 -13.77
CA GLU A 26 -8.26 -12.97 -15.08
C GLU A 26 -9.79 -12.94 -15.12
N ARG A 27 -10.46 -13.40 -14.05
CA ARG A 27 -11.93 -13.38 -13.94
C ARG A 27 -12.46 -11.96 -14.07
N GLN A 28 -11.86 -11.01 -13.35
CA GLN A 28 -12.29 -9.61 -13.38
C GLN A 28 -12.01 -8.96 -14.74
N ALA A 29 -10.86 -9.25 -15.37
CA ALA A 29 -10.54 -8.72 -16.69
C ALA A 29 -11.46 -9.24 -17.81
N ARG A 30 -12.02 -10.44 -17.65
CA ARG A 30 -12.87 -11.10 -18.68
C ARG A 30 -14.37 -10.92 -18.49
N LYS A 31 -14.82 -10.34 -17.38
CA LYS A 31 -16.25 -10.20 -17.07
C LYS A 31 -16.68 -8.75 -17.06
N LEU A 32 -17.91 -8.50 -17.51
CA LEU A 32 -18.61 -7.25 -17.24
C LEU A 32 -19.17 -7.31 -15.82
N ILE A 33 -18.55 -6.56 -14.90
CA ILE A 33 -18.98 -6.46 -13.50
C ILE A 33 -19.89 -5.23 -13.38
N MET A 34 -21.17 -5.45 -13.08
CA MET A 34 -22.20 -4.41 -13.00
C MET A 34 -22.67 -4.14 -11.56
N ILE A 35 -21.83 -4.43 -10.58
CA ILE A 35 -22.12 -4.16 -9.16
C ILE A 35 -21.80 -2.67 -8.92
N PRO A 36 -22.79 -1.81 -8.61
CA PRO A 36 -22.58 -0.36 -8.60
C PRO A 36 -21.55 0.16 -7.58
N SER A 37 -21.33 -0.58 -6.51
CA SER A 37 -20.38 -0.23 -5.45
C SER A 37 -18.98 -0.80 -5.65
N GLU A 38 -18.77 -1.67 -6.64
CA GLU A 38 -17.46 -2.21 -6.97
C GLU A 38 -16.77 -1.35 -8.03
N SER A 39 -15.44 -1.31 -8.00
CA SER A 39 -14.64 -0.53 -8.94
C SER A 39 -13.26 -1.15 -9.13
N TYR A 40 -12.61 -0.77 -10.22
CA TYR A 40 -11.22 -1.09 -10.50
C TYR A 40 -10.33 0.10 -10.10
N THR A 41 -9.50 -0.10 -9.09
CA THR A 41 -8.54 0.93 -8.67
C THR A 41 -7.28 0.91 -9.54
N SER A 42 -6.55 2.03 -9.56
CA SER A 42 -5.32 2.16 -10.33
C SER A 42 -4.19 1.30 -9.73
N ARG A 43 -3.17 1.00 -10.54
CA ARG A 43 -1.98 0.28 -10.05
C ARG A 43 -1.26 1.07 -8.96
N ALA A 44 -1.16 2.40 -9.11
CA ALA A 44 -0.52 3.28 -8.12
C ALA A 44 -1.17 3.19 -6.73
N VAL A 45 -2.50 3.06 -6.65
CA VAL A 45 -3.20 2.87 -5.36
C VAL A 45 -2.82 1.53 -4.73
N ARG A 46 -2.74 0.45 -5.52
CA ARG A 46 -2.32 -0.87 -5.02
C ARG A 46 -0.85 -0.89 -4.57
N GLU A 47 0.02 -0.19 -5.30
CA GLU A 47 1.43 -0.02 -4.92
C GLU A 47 1.56 0.68 -3.56
N ALA A 48 0.79 1.74 -3.31
CA ALA A 48 0.79 2.43 -2.02
C ALA A 48 0.23 1.56 -0.88
N LEU A 49 -0.87 0.82 -1.13
CA LEU A 49 -1.47 -0.09 -0.15
C LEU A 49 -0.54 -1.23 0.27
N GLY A 50 0.30 -1.73 -0.64
CA GLY A 50 1.30 -2.76 -0.37
C GLY A 50 2.64 -2.23 0.15
N SER A 51 2.75 -0.95 0.49
CA SER A 51 4.00 -0.31 0.92
C SER A 51 4.31 -0.55 2.41
N VAL A 52 5.48 -0.08 2.84
CA VAL A 52 5.94 -0.15 4.24
C VAL A 52 5.06 0.63 5.22
N PHE A 53 4.10 1.44 4.74
CA PHE A 53 3.15 2.14 5.61
C PHE A 53 2.26 1.20 6.43
N THR A 54 2.12 -0.07 6.03
CA THR A 54 1.42 -1.09 6.82
C THR A 54 2.10 -1.43 8.15
N ASN A 55 3.39 -1.06 8.31
CA ASN A 55 4.15 -1.32 9.52
C ASN A 55 4.04 -0.17 10.55
N ILE A 56 3.43 0.96 10.18
CA ILE A 56 3.44 2.16 11.01
C ILE A 56 2.27 2.13 11.99
N TYR A 57 2.58 2.29 13.27
CA TYR A 57 1.61 2.66 14.28
C TYR A 57 1.61 4.18 14.46
N ALA A 58 0.53 4.83 14.06
CA ALA A 58 0.40 6.30 14.09
C ALA A 58 -0.94 6.71 14.69
N GLU A 59 -1.21 6.29 15.93
CA GLU A 59 -2.40 6.72 16.66
C GLU A 59 -2.41 8.22 16.97
N GLY A 60 -3.61 8.78 17.08
CA GLY A 60 -3.84 10.18 17.37
C GLY A 60 -4.03 11.02 16.11
N TYR A 61 -3.69 12.30 16.20
CA TYR A 61 -3.80 13.25 15.10
C TYR A 61 -2.42 13.79 14.73
N PRO A 62 -2.23 14.26 13.48
CA PRO A 62 -1.04 15.03 13.13
C PRO A 62 -0.80 16.19 14.10
N LEU A 63 0.48 16.55 14.28
CA LEU A 63 0.89 17.65 15.15
C LEU A 63 0.17 18.96 14.76
N PRO A 64 -0.31 19.78 15.72
CA PRO A 64 -1.06 21.00 15.42
C PRO A 64 -0.39 21.95 14.42
N GLU A 65 0.95 21.98 14.40
CA GLU A 65 1.79 22.80 13.51
C GLU A 65 1.61 22.42 12.04
N THR A 66 1.37 21.14 11.73
CA THR A 66 1.17 20.65 10.35
C THR A 66 -0.05 21.27 9.68
N ARG A 67 -1.01 21.77 10.46
CA ARG A 67 -2.23 22.44 9.95
C ARG A 67 -1.93 23.75 9.21
N TRP A 68 -0.77 24.36 9.48
CA TRP A 68 -0.39 25.67 8.95
C TRP A 68 0.84 25.61 8.03
N MET A 69 1.37 24.42 7.80
CA MET A 69 2.52 24.23 6.91
C MET A 69 2.11 24.44 5.45
N ALA A 70 2.93 25.19 4.72
CA ALA A 70 2.87 25.21 3.27
C ALA A 70 3.38 23.88 2.68
N GLU A 71 3.01 23.58 1.43
CA GLU A 71 3.40 22.35 0.75
C GLU A 71 4.91 22.10 0.81
N GLY A 72 5.74 23.12 0.56
CA GLY A 72 7.19 22.99 0.64
C GLY A 72 7.72 22.57 2.01
N GLN A 73 7.00 22.90 3.10
CA GLN A 73 7.37 22.51 4.46
C GLN A 73 6.91 21.08 4.79
N ILE A 74 5.78 20.65 4.22
CA ILE A 74 5.29 19.26 4.35
C ILE A 74 6.20 18.31 3.58
N LEU A 75 6.69 18.74 2.41
CA LEU A 75 7.56 17.94 1.54
C LEU A 75 9.05 18.02 1.90
N ASP A 76 9.41 18.75 2.95
CA ASP A 76 10.76 18.74 3.52
C ASP A 76 10.97 17.45 4.35
N TYR A 77 11.16 16.34 3.65
CA TYR A 77 11.25 15.02 4.29
C TYR A 77 12.45 14.88 5.22
N GLU A 78 13.56 15.58 4.95
CA GLU A 78 14.73 15.58 5.83
C GLU A 78 14.36 16.19 7.18
N ALA A 79 13.66 17.33 7.19
CA ALA A 79 13.16 17.93 8.42
C ALA A 79 12.12 17.06 9.13
N GLN A 80 11.19 16.43 8.38
CA GLN A 80 10.14 15.59 8.98
C GLN A 80 10.66 14.27 9.56
N MET A 81 11.76 13.72 9.02
CA MET A 81 12.36 12.46 9.44
C MET A 81 13.58 12.62 10.35
N ALA A 82 13.91 13.84 10.78
CA ALA A 82 15.11 14.13 11.58
C ALA A 82 15.04 13.62 13.05
N PHE A 83 13.97 12.92 13.44
CA PHE A 83 13.71 12.46 14.80
C PHE A 83 13.60 10.94 14.89
#